data_AF-A0A521YFA9-F1
#
_entry.id   AF-A0A521YFA9-F1
#
_cell.length_a   1.000
_cell.length_b   1.000
_cell.length_c   1.000
_cell.angle_alpha   90.00
_cell.angle_beta   90.00
_cell.angle_gamma   90.00
#
_symmetry.space_group_name_H-M   'P 1'
#
loop_
_entity.id
_entity.type
_entity.pdbx_description
1 polymer ?
#
loop_
_entity_poly.entity_id
_entity_poly.type
_entity_poly.pdbx_seq_one_letter_code
_entity_poly.pdbx_strand_id
1 'polypeptide(L)'
;MPDVPRPRILITRSEGDAGERWEYYADRVRSAGGEPVPLDPSLYHVGDVFPAHDGLVLTGGVDVDPARYGEPPHERLGRLDPVRDEAEFALVQAALSGGRPLLAICRGMQVMNVAAGGSLHQHLEQREPHRSRRSADGETIDSGWHGIEVTRGTLLARITKAARLRTNSRHHQAVTRARLAPGLVASGITSEGGFEVVEAIEAPHHPFALGVQWHPERPEMAASPGLHAGSNALFEAFLHACTAGRATPDSPFLYFGYGSSMDADRMRQTAPHARLIGPARLDGHSLAFSIESKNTWHGGVADILHAPGDEVWGALWLVPPEESHALDEHEGVFRDPPAYRRVTVEVTTPAGDRVRCRSYQVVAPDPRTPPPSKAFRDTLVRGARTVGLPASYVA
;
A
#
# COMPACT_ATOMS: atom_id res chain seq x y z
N MET A 1 28.26 -9.60 2.44
CA MET A 1 27.14 -8.65 2.54
C MET A 1 26.18 -9.21 3.58
N PRO A 2 25.70 -8.44 4.55
CA PRO A 2 24.66 -8.94 5.45
C PRO A 2 23.43 -9.32 4.62
N ASP A 3 22.87 -10.49 4.93
CA ASP A 3 21.67 -11.04 4.28
C ASP A 3 20.51 -10.09 4.56
N VAL A 4 20.05 -9.36 3.53
CA VAL A 4 18.87 -8.51 3.69
C VAL A 4 17.69 -9.47 3.88
N PRO A 5 16.95 -9.40 4.99
CA PRO A 5 15.85 -10.32 5.23
C PRO A 5 14.88 -10.29 4.05
N ARG A 6 14.21 -11.38 3.69
CA ARG A 6 13.20 -11.34 2.61
C ARG A 6 11.87 -10.81 3.15
N PRO A 7 11.07 -10.05 2.36
CA PRO A 7 9.74 -9.60 2.79
C PRO A 7 8.84 -10.78 3.10
N ARG A 8 8.27 -10.80 4.31
CA ARG A 8 7.33 -11.83 4.76
C ARG A 8 5.97 -11.53 4.19
N ILE A 9 5.52 -12.34 3.24
CA ILE A 9 4.24 -12.15 2.57
C ILE A 9 3.23 -13.12 3.17
N LEU A 10 2.22 -12.57 3.85
CA LEU A 10 1.10 -13.37 4.32
C LEU A 10 0.23 -13.72 3.12
N ILE A 11 -0.08 -15.00 2.95
CA ILE A 11 -0.93 -15.47 1.85
C ILE A 11 -2.04 -16.32 2.48
N THR A 12 -3.29 -15.99 2.18
CA THR A 12 -4.44 -16.77 2.66
C THR A 12 -4.47 -18.15 2.01
N ARG A 13 -4.89 -19.16 2.76
CA ARG A 13 -5.00 -20.54 2.26
C ARG A 13 -6.23 -21.21 2.83
N SER A 14 -7.06 -21.80 1.97
CA SER A 14 -8.09 -22.74 2.41
C SER A 14 -7.63 -24.18 2.19
N GLU A 15 -7.50 -24.98 3.25
CA GLU A 15 -7.09 -26.40 3.12
C GLU A 15 -8.16 -27.27 2.44
N GLY A 16 -9.39 -26.77 2.27
CA GLY A 16 -10.53 -27.49 1.70
C GLY A 16 -10.89 -27.15 0.24
N ASP A 17 -10.11 -26.33 -0.45
CA ASP A 17 -10.36 -25.93 -1.84
C ASP A 17 -9.33 -26.52 -2.80
N ALA A 18 -9.68 -27.65 -3.44
CA ALA A 18 -8.81 -28.32 -4.42
C ALA A 18 -8.51 -27.46 -5.67
N GLY A 19 -9.27 -26.39 -5.91
CA GLY A 19 -9.03 -25.44 -6.98
C GLY A 19 -7.91 -24.44 -6.67
N GLU A 20 -7.60 -24.25 -5.39
CA GLU A 20 -6.61 -23.31 -4.87
C GLU A 20 -5.30 -24.03 -4.58
N ARG A 21 -4.31 -23.88 -5.48
CA ARG A 21 -2.97 -24.45 -5.28
C ARG A 21 -2.06 -23.42 -4.64
N TRP A 22 -1.95 -23.51 -3.32
CA TRP A 22 -1.03 -22.72 -2.50
C TRP A 22 0.35 -22.54 -3.13
N GLU A 23 0.90 -23.62 -3.70
CA GLU A 23 2.24 -23.65 -4.29
C GLU A 23 2.39 -22.62 -5.42
N TYR A 24 1.34 -22.38 -6.22
CA TYR A 24 1.43 -21.41 -7.30
C TYR A 24 1.60 -19.99 -6.78
N TYR A 25 0.90 -19.61 -5.72
CA TYR A 25 1.07 -18.30 -5.08
C TYR A 25 2.44 -18.19 -4.39
N ALA A 26 2.79 -19.22 -3.61
CA ALA A 26 4.04 -19.27 -2.87
C ALA A 26 5.26 -19.19 -3.80
N ASP A 27 5.23 -19.88 -4.94
CA ASP A 27 6.32 -19.87 -5.91
C ASP A 27 6.47 -18.51 -6.59
N ARG A 28 5.38 -17.80 -6.90
CA ARG A 28 5.48 -16.43 -7.40
C ARG A 28 6.08 -15.47 -6.41
N VAL A 29 5.67 -15.56 -5.15
CA VAL A 29 6.26 -14.76 -4.07
C VAL A 29 7.75 -15.06 -3.92
N ARG A 30 8.15 -16.33 -3.93
CA ARG A 30 9.57 -16.72 -3.89
C ARG A 30 10.36 -16.20 -5.09
N SER A 31 9.81 -16.33 -6.30
CA SER A 31 10.45 -15.85 -7.53
C SER A 31 10.62 -14.34 -7.55
N ALA A 32 9.69 -13.59 -6.96
CA ALA A 32 9.78 -12.14 -6.79
C ALA A 32 10.66 -11.70 -5.60
N GLY A 33 11.25 -12.65 -4.85
CA GLY A 33 12.20 -12.37 -3.77
C GLY A 33 11.61 -12.34 -2.36
N GLY A 34 10.35 -12.72 -2.17
CA GLY A 34 9.69 -12.80 -0.87
C GLY A 34 9.76 -14.14 -0.16
N GLU A 35 9.37 -14.14 1.11
CA GLU A 35 9.12 -15.31 1.93
C GLU A 35 7.60 -15.52 2.05
N PRO A 36 7.01 -16.55 1.42
CA PRO A 36 5.58 -16.83 1.55
C PRO A 36 5.27 -17.45 2.92
N VAL A 37 4.34 -16.86 3.65
CA VAL A 37 3.86 -17.30 4.96
C VAL A 37 2.40 -17.69 4.84
N PRO A 38 2.03 -18.97 5.08
CA PRO A 38 0.63 -19.38 5.03
C PRO A 38 -0.15 -18.79 6.20
N LEU A 39 -1.33 -18.28 5.89
CA LEU A 39 -2.37 -17.98 6.85
C LEU A 39 -3.54 -18.91 6.60
N ASP A 40 -3.91 -19.68 7.61
CA ASP A 40 -5.18 -20.40 7.65
C ASP A 40 -6.25 -19.47 8.24
N PRO A 41 -7.23 -19.01 7.44
CA PRO A 41 -8.31 -18.16 7.90
C PRO A 41 -9.15 -18.77 9.02
N SER A 42 -9.17 -20.10 9.16
CA SER A 42 -9.93 -20.78 10.21
C SER A 42 -9.34 -20.59 11.61
N LEU A 43 -8.09 -20.15 11.69
CA LEU A 43 -7.41 -19.83 12.95
C LEU A 43 -7.65 -18.38 13.39
N TYR A 44 -8.33 -17.57 12.59
CA TYR A 44 -8.64 -16.19 12.92
C TYR A 44 -9.93 -16.07 13.73
N HIS A 45 -9.86 -15.31 14.80
CA HIS A 45 -11.00 -14.85 15.59
C HIS A 45 -11.11 -13.33 15.56
N VAL A 46 -12.34 -12.81 15.65
CA VAL A 46 -12.59 -11.37 15.71
C VAL A 46 -11.81 -10.75 16.88
N GLY A 47 -10.92 -9.81 16.56
CA GLY A 47 -10.03 -9.16 17.53
C GLY A 47 -8.60 -9.69 17.55
N ASP A 48 -8.30 -10.76 16.80
CA ASP A 48 -6.94 -11.27 16.67
C ASP A 48 -6.03 -10.29 15.94
N VAL A 49 -4.76 -10.27 16.37
CA VAL A 49 -3.68 -9.58 15.67
C VAL A 49 -3.08 -10.54 14.66
N PHE A 50 -3.12 -10.17 13.38
CA PHE A 50 -2.49 -10.97 12.33
C PHE A 50 -0.98 -11.09 12.54
N PRO A 51 -0.35 -12.22 12.12
CA PRO A 51 1.09 -12.38 12.18
C PRO A 51 1.82 -11.20 11.52
N ALA A 52 2.96 -10.79 12.07
CA ALA A 52 3.77 -9.74 11.46
C ALA A 52 4.17 -10.10 10.02
N HIS A 53 3.84 -9.20 9.09
CA HIS A 53 4.02 -9.39 7.64
C HIS A 53 4.29 -8.06 6.94
N ASP A 54 4.97 -8.12 5.79
CA ASP A 54 5.35 -6.98 4.95
C ASP A 54 4.33 -6.70 3.84
N GLY A 55 3.46 -7.66 3.54
CA GLY A 55 2.38 -7.53 2.58
C GLY A 55 1.43 -8.72 2.61
N LEU A 56 0.28 -8.57 1.98
CA LEU A 56 -0.81 -9.53 1.95
C LEU A 56 -1.14 -9.95 0.52
N VAL A 57 -1.25 -11.26 0.28
CA VAL A 57 -1.84 -11.83 -0.93
C VAL A 57 -3.14 -12.55 -0.54
N LEU A 58 -4.26 -12.10 -1.10
CA LEU A 58 -5.52 -12.86 -1.03
C LEU A 58 -5.65 -13.77 -2.24
N THR A 59 -5.98 -15.01 -1.98
CA THR A 59 -6.06 -16.07 -2.99
C THR A 59 -7.46 -16.18 -3.60
N GLY A 60 -7.55 -16.88 -4.74
CA GLY A 60 -8.82 -17.33 -5.29
C GLY A 60 -9.52 -18.33 -4.37
N GLY A 61 -10.74 -18.75 -4.71
CA GLY A 61 -11.45 -19.79 -3.97
C GLY A 61 -12.94 -19.84 -4.27
N VAL A 62 -13.71 -20.31 -3.29
CA VAL A 62 -15.19 -20.39 -3.26
C VAL A 62 -15.89 -19.02 -3.37
N ASP A 63 -17.21 -18.98 -3.43
CA ASP A 63 -17.96 -17.73 -3.58
C ASP A 63 -17.92 -16.89 -2.29
N VAL A 64 -18.07 -15.56 -2.45
CA VAL A 64 -18.25 -14.63 -1.32
C VAL A 64 -19.72 -14.62 -0.90
N ASP A 65 -20.00 -14.72 0.40
CA ASP A 65 -21.37 -14.76 0.93
C ASP A 65 -22.15 -13.46 0.59
N PRO A 66 -23.28 -13.54 -0.14
CA PRO A 66 -24.14 -12.40 -0.46
C PRO A 66 -24.65 -11.58 0.73
N ALA A 67 -24.74 -12.19 1.91
CA ALA A 67 -25.08 -11.49 3.14
C ALA A 67 -24.07 -10.37 3.48
N ARG A 68 -22.81 -10.49 3.02
CA ARG A 68 -21.75 -9.48 3.24
C ARG A 68 -21.97 -8.18 2.49
N TYR A 69 -22.80 -8.19 1.45
CA TYR A 69 -23.21 -6.99 0.69
C TYR A 69 -24.73 -6.81 0.65
N GLY A 70 -25.45 -7.42 1.61
CA GLY A 70 -26.87 -7.16 1.83
C GLY A 70 -27.81 -7.69 0.75
N GLU A 71 -27.40 -8.72 0.00
CA GLU A 71 -28.23 -9.34 -1.05
C GLU A 71 -28.67 -10.77 -0.68
N PRO A 72 -29.84 -11.22 -1.16
CA PRO A 72 -30.22 -12.63 -1.08
C PRO A 72 -29.35 -13.49 -2.01
N PRO A 73 -29.18 -14.79 -1.69
CA PRO A 73 -28.37 -15.69 -2.49
C PRO A 73 -29.03 -16.00 -3.85
N HIS A 74 -28.23 -15.95 -4.92
CA HIS A 74 -28.63 -16.40 -6.25
C HIS A 74 -28.79 -17.93 -6.28
N GLU A 75 -29.69 -18.44 -7.13
CA GLU A 75 -29.95 -19.88 -7.31
C GLU A 75 -28.71 -20.72 -7.71
N ARG A 76 -27.70 -20.04 -8.26
CA ARG A 76 -26.44 -20.62 -8.76
C ARG A 76 -25.22 -20.17 -7.95
N LEU A 77 -25.44 -19.77 -6.70
CA LEU A 77 -24.38 -19.53 -5.74
C LEU A 77 -23.59 -20.83 -5.50
N GLY A 78 -22.26 -20.71 -5.52
CA GLY A 78 -21.35 -21.79 -5.24
C GLY A 78 -21.25 -22.14 -3.76
N ARG A 79 -20.16 -22.82 -3.40
CA ARG A 79 -19.82 -23.06 -1.98
C ARG A 79 -19.50 -21.73 -1.32
N LEU A 80 -19.74 -21.63 -0.03
CA LEU A 80 -19.35 -20.51 0.82
C LEU A 80 -18.34 -20.96 1.87
N ASP A 81 -17.56 -20.02 2.38
CA ASP A 81 -16.70 -20.19 3.54
C ASP A 81 -16.80 -18.96 4.44
N PRO A 82 -17.83 -18.88 5.32
CA PRO A 82 -18.07 -17.69 6.14
C PRO A 82 -16.93 -17.37 7.12
N VAL A 83 -16.19 -18.39 7.56
CA VAL A 83 -15.03 -18.21 8.46
C VAL A 83 -13.90 -17.52 7.69
N ARG A 84 -13.63 -17.98 6.46
CA ARG A 84 -12.69 -17.32 5.57
C ARG A 84 -13.13 -15.90 5.21
N ASP A 85 -14.41 -15.69 4.90
CA ASP A 85 -14.95 -14.35 4.63
C ASP A 85 -14.65 -13.41 5.81
N GLU A 86 -14.91 -13.83 7.05
CA GLU A 86 -14.66 -12.98 8.21
C GLU A 86 -13.19 -12.57 8.38
N ALA A 87 -12.28 -13.55 8.28
CA ALA A 87 -10.85 -13.28 8.40
C ALA A 87 -10.32 -12.39 7.27
N GLU A 88 -10.71 -12.67 6.02
CA GLU A 88 -10.20 -11.93 4.88
C GLU A 88 -10.78 -10.52 4.80
N PHE A 89 -12.02 -10.30 5.21
CA PHE A 89 -12.57 -8.95 5.29
C PHE A 89 -11.81 -8.12 6.32
N ALA A 90 -11.51 -8.69 7.51
CA ALA A 90 -10.71 -8.01 8.52
C ALA A 90 -9.29 -7.70 8.02
N LEU A 91 -8.67 -8.63 7.29
CA LEU A 91 -7.37 -8.43 6.64
C LEU A 91 -7.39 -7.29 5.61
N VAL A 92 -8.39 -7.27 4.72
CA VAL A 92 -8.50 -6.19 3.72
C VAL A 92 -8.67 -4.85 4.39
N GLN A 93 -9.55 -4.75 5.39
CA GLN A 93 -9.76 -3.50 6.12
C GLN A 93 -8.46 -3.00 6.74
N ALA A 94 -7.75 -3.88 7.45
CA ALA A 94 -6.46 -3.56 8.06
C ALA A 94 -5.40 -3.15 7.02
N ALA A 95 -5.36 -3.83 5.86
CA ALA A 95 -4.43 -3.49 4.78
C ALA A 95 -4.74 -2.11 4.20
N LEU A 96 -6.00 -1.87 3.80
CA LEU A 96 -6.44 -0.61 3.19
C LEU A 96 -6.28 0.59 4.14
N SER A 97 -6.59 0.43 5.43
CA SER A 97 -6.44 1.51 6.41
C SER A 97 -4.99 1.72 6.87
N GLY A 98 -4.20 0.64 6.90
CA GLY A 98 -2.83 0.63 7.43
C GLY A 98 -1.74 0.88 6.40
N GLY A 99 -2.10 1.06 5.12
CA GLY A 99 -1.12 1.26 4.04
C GLY A 99 -0.32 -0.01 3.70
N ARG A 100 -0.73 -1.19 4.19
CA ARG A 100 0.01 -2.44 4.00
C ARG A 100 -0.24 -2.94 2.58
N PRO A 101 0.80 -3.21 1.76
CA PRO A 101 0.63 -3.69 0.41
C PRO A 101 -0.32 -4.91 0.32
N LEU A 102 -1.27 -4.83 -0.61
CA LEU A 102 -2.29 -5.85 -0.86
C LEU A 102 -2.32 -6.23 -2.35
N LEU A 103 -2.20 -7.53 -2.64
CA LEU A 103 -2.47 -8.11 -3.94
C LEU A 103 -3.61 -9.14 -3.81
N ALA A 104 -4.75 -8.87 -4.43
CA ALA A 104 -5.95 -9.68 -4.26
C ALA A 104 -6.33 -10.40 -5.56
N ILE A 105 -6.40 -11.73 -5.55
CA ILE A 105 -6.50 -12.54 -6.78
C ILE A 105 -7.83 -13.27 -6.85
N CYS A 106 -8.54 -13.14 -7.97
CA CYS A 106 -9.83 -13.75 -8.26
C CYS A 106 -10.87 -13.48 -7.16
N ARG A 107 -11.19 -14.46 -6.31
CA ARG A 107 -12.02 -14.28 -5.12
C ARG A 107 -11.46 -13.18 -4.21
N GLY A 108 -10.15 -13.07 -4.04
CA GLY A 108 -9.52 -12.01 -3.26
C GLY A 108 -9.90 -10.60 -3.77
N MET A 109 -9.96 -10.39 -5.09
CA MET A 109 -10.43 -9.12 -5.66
C MET A 109 -11.88 -8.82 -5.28
N GLN A 110 -12.73 -9.85 -5.27
CA GLN A 110 -14.14 -9.74 -4.91
C GLN A 110 -14.29 -9.41 -3.42
N VAL A 111 -13.53 -10.07 -2.55
CA VAL A 111 -13.45 -9.75 -1.11
C VAL A 111 -12.97 -8.32 -0.91
N MET A 112 -11.94 -7.87 -1.64
CA MET A 112 -11.46 -6.49 -1.59
C MET A 112 -12.56 -5.48 -1.94
N ASN A 113 -13.33 -5.74 -3.01
CA ASN A 113 -14.45 -4.89 -3.41
C ASN A 113 -15.55 -4.86 -2.35
N VAL A 114 -15.99 -6.02 -1.86
CA VAL A 114 -17.09 -6.09 -0.88
C VAL A 114 -16.68 -5.47 0.46
N ALA A 115 -15.46 -5.73 0.94
CA ALA A 115 -14.95 -5.11 2.15
C ALA A 115 -14.92 -3.57 2.02
N ALA A 116 -14.55 -3.03 0.86
CA ALA A 116 -14.59 -1.58 0.61
C ALA A 116 -16.01 -0.99 0.44
N GLY A 117 -17.07 -1.81 0.54
CA GLY A 117 -18.47 -1.37 0.45
C GLY A 117 -19.11 -1.54 -0.93
N GLY A 118 -18.49 -2.32 -1.82
CA GLY A 118 -19.07 -2.73 -3.10
C GLY A 118 -19.99 -3.96 -2.96
N SER A 119 -20.47 -4.47 -4.10
CA SER A 119 -21.24 -5.72 -4.19
C SER A 119 -20.78 -6.55 -5.39
N LEU A 120 -21.39 -7.73 -5.61
CA LEU A 120 -21.02 -8.64 -6.70
C LEU A 120 -22.20 -8.94 -7.61
N HIS A 121 -21.92 -9.11 -8.90
CA HIS A 121 -22.81 -9.82 -9.79
C HIS A 121 -22.63 -11.32 -9.56
N GLN A 122 -23.63 -11.97 -8.96
CA GLN A 122 -23.50 -13.31 -8.37
C GLN A 122 -23.39 -14.45 -9.40
N HIS A 123 -23.81 -14.27 -10.65
CA HIS A 123 -23.67 -15.30 -11.67
C HIS A 123 -23.70 -14.74 -13.09
N LEU A 124 -22.55 -14.81 -13.78
CA LEU A 124 -22.47 -14.60 -15.23
C LEU A 124 -23.22 -15.75 -15.92
N GLU A 125 -24.16 -15.45 -16.82
CA GLU A 125 -24.90 -16.48 -17.54
C GLU A 125 -24.03 -17.20 -18.57
N GLN A 126 -23.26 -16.43 -19.34
CA GLN A 126 -22.35 -16.99 -20.34
C GLN A 126 -21.15 -17.64 -19.66
N ARG A 127 -20.76 -18.80 -20.19
CA ARG A 127 -19.67 -19.59 -19.63
C ARG A 127 -18.33 -19.14 -20.17
N GLU A 128 -18.16 -19.19 -21.48
CA GLU A 128 -17.02 -18.62 -22.17
C GLU A 128 -17.21 -17.09 -22.34
N PRO A 129 -16.14 -16.28 -22.19
CA PRO A 129 -14.77 -16.68 -21.92
C PRO A 129 -14.38 -16.75 -20.43
N HIS A 130 -15.29 -16.48 -19.49
CA HIS A 130 -14.98 -16.23 -18.08
C HIS A 130 -14.73 -17.49 -17.21
N ARG A 131 -15.15 -18.67 -17.69
CA ARG A 131 -14.94 -19.95 -16.99
C ARG A 131 -14.01 -20.86 -17.77
N SER A 132 -13.38 -21.81 -17.06
CA SER A 132 -12.53 -22.86 -17.66
C SER A 132 -13.23 -23.56 -18.81
N ARG A 133 -12.64 -23.71 -20.00
CA ARG A 133 -13.32 -24.36 -21.13
C ARG A 133 -13.62 -25.83 -20.82
N ARG A 134 -14.77 -26.31 -21.28
CA ARG A 134 -15.21 -27.71 -21.10
C ARG A 134 -15.31 -28.42 -22.43
N SER A 135 -15.00 -29.71 -22.42
CA SER A 135 -15.27 -30.61 -23.54
C SER A 135 -16.76 -30.95 -23.61
N ALA A 136 -17.17 -31.62 -24.69
CA ALA A 136 -18.57 -31.97 -24.94
C ALA A 136 -19.16 -32.91 -23.87
N ASP A 137 -18.31 -33.66 -23.17
CA ASP A 137 -18.64 -34.54 -22.04
C ASP A 137 -18.60 -33.84 -20.67
N GLY A 138 -18.29 -32.53 -20.64
CA GLY A 138 -18.31 -31.72 -19.42
C GLY A 138 -17.00 -31.67 -18.64
N GLU A 139 -15.95 -32.36 -19.11
CA GLU A 139 -14.62 -32.33 -18.49
C GLU A 139 -13.92 -30.99 -18.70
N THR A 140 -13.15 -30.55 -17.70
CA THR A 140 -12.40 -29.29 -17.80
C THR A 140 -11.16 -29.49 -18.67
N ILE A 141 -11.10 -28.77 -19.78
CA ILE A 141 -9.95 -28.81 -20.71
C ILE A 141 -8.84 -27.91 -20.18
N ASP A 142 -9.11 -26.62 -20.08
CA ASP A 142 -8.16 -25.59 -19.65
C ASP A 142 -8.88 -24.31 -19.20
N SER A 143 -8.13 -23.25 -18.90
CA SER A 143 -8.72 -21.96 -18.52
C SER A 143 -9.50 -21.31 -19.66
N GLY A 144 -10.51 -20.50 -19.33
CA GLY A 144 -11.04 -19.52 -20.26
C GLY A 144 -9.99 -18.44 -20.53
N TRP A 145 -10.14 -17.69 -21.62
CA TRP A 145 -9.22 -16.62 -22.00
C TRP A 145 -9.95 -15.47 -22.67
N HIS A 146 -9.63 -14.24 -22.28
CA HIS A 146 -10.15 -13.04 -22.92
C HIS A 146 -9.13 -11.90 -22.88
N GLY A 147 -9.35 -10.88 -23.71
CA GLY A 147 -8.68 -9.60 -23.60
C GLY A 147 -9.27 -8.74 -22.48
N ILE A 148 -8.43 -7.92 -21.86
CA ILE A 148 -8.84 -6.84 -20.96
C ILE A 148 -8.22 -5.53 -21.45
N GLU A 149 -8.98 -4.45 -21.37
CA GLU A 149 -8.52 -3.08 -21.62
C GLU A 149 -8.03 -2.47 -20.31
N VAL A 150 -6.79 -1.97 -20.33
CA VAL A 150 -6.14 -1.39 -19.15
C VAL A 150 -6.39 0.12 -19.11
N THR A 151 -6.99 0.59 -18.01
CA THR A 151 -7.29 2.01 -17.81
C THR A 151 -6.00 2.81 -17.64
N ARG A 152 -5.79 3.86 -18.46
CA ARG A 152 -4.59 4.71 -18.38
C ARG A 152 -4.50 5.44 -17.03
N GLY A 153 -3.27 5.66 -16.55
CA GLY A 153 -3.00 6.37 -15.30
C GLY A 153 -3.12 5.52 -14.03
N THR A 154 -3.53 4.25 -14.17
CA THR A 154 -3.68 3.31 -13.06
C THR A 154 -2.37 2.63 -12.68
N LEU A 155 -2.31 2.04 -11.48
CA LEU A 155 -1.23 1.19 -11.02
C LEU A 155 -1.04 0.00 -11.97
N LEU A 156 -2.13 -0.65 -12.40
CA LEU A 156 -2.05 -1.73 -13.40
C LEU A 156 -1.36 -1.28 -14.70
N ALA A 157 -1.69 -0.09 -15.21
CA ALA A 157 -1.06 0.47 -16.41
C ALA A 157 0.45 0.74 -16.20
N ARG A 158 0.83 1.23 -15.01
CA ARG A 158 2.25 1.48 -14.66
C ARG A 158 3.06 0.19 -14.58
N ILE A 159 2.49 -0.85 -13.97
CA ILE A 159 3.14 -2.15 -13.80
C ILE A 159 3.33 -2.83 -15.16
N THR A 160 2.24 -2.96 -15.92
CA THR A 160 2.23 -3.81 -17.13
C THR A 160 2.72 -3.08 -18.36
N LYS A 161 2.72 -1.74 -18.35
CA LYS A 161 3.09 -0.87 -19.48
C LYS A 161 2.34 -1.23 -20.77
N ALA A 162 1.12 -1.76 -20.64
CA ALA A 162 0.30 -2.24 -21.74
C ALA A 162 -1.08 -1.58 -21.71
N ALA A 163 -1.65 -1.31 -22.89
CA ALA A 163 -3.02 -0.82 -23.02
C ALA A 163 -4.05 -1.97 -23.06
N ARG A 164 -3.61 -3.18 -23.41
CA ARG A 164 -4.42 -4.40 -23.43
C ARG A 164 -3.59 -5.57 -22.91
N LEU A 165 -4.24 -6.45 -22.17
CA LEU A 165 -3.67 -7.70 -21.69
C LEU A 165 -4.57 -8.85 -22.13
N ARG A 166 -3.99 -10.03 -22.28
CA ARG A 166 -4.75 -11.27 -22.43
C ARG A 166 -4.60 -12.05 -21.12
N THR A 167 -5.70 -12.53 -20.56
CA THR A 167 -5.74 -13.11 -19.22
C THR A 167 -6.48 -14.44 -19.21
N ASN A 168 -6.11 -15.32 -18.29
CA ASN A 168 -6.84 -16.56 -18.05
C ASN A 168 -8.08 -16.27 -17.19
N SER A 169 -9.08 -17.15 -17.24
CA SER A 169 -10.35 -16.90 -16.55
C SER A 169 -10.99 -18.17 -16.00
N ARG A 170 -11.45 -18.08 -14.75
CA ARG A 170 -11.98 -19.19 -13.94
C ARG A 170 -13.03 -18.73 -12.92
N HIS A 171 -13.83 -17.71 -13.25
CA HIS A 171 -14.80 -17.12 -12.32
C HIS A 171 -16.21 -17.07 -12.93
N HIS A 172 -17.23 -17.05 -12.07
CA HIS A 172 -18.61 -16.81 -12.49
C HIS A 172 -19.28 -15.67 -11.72
N GLN A 173 -18.75 -15.30 -10.56
CA GLN A 173 -19.06 -14.02 -9.93
C GLN A 173 -18.19 -12.93 -10.54
N ALA A 174 -18.67 -11.69 -10.55
CA ALA A 174 -17.95 -10.58 -11.15
C ALA A 174 -18.23 -9.26 -10.43
N VAL A 175 -17.26 -8.34 -10.49
CA VAL A 175 -17.50 -6.93 -10.22
C VAL A 175 -17.91 -6.24 -11.52
N THR A 176 -18.90 -5.35 -11.45
CA THR A 176 -19.26 -4.44 -12.55
C THR A 176 -19.02 -3.01 -12.09
N ARG A 177 -18.98 -2.03 -13.02
CA ARG A 177 -18.85 -0.63 -12.63
C ARG A 177 -19.94 -0.16 -11.65
N ALA A 178 -21.16 -0.65 -11.81
CA ALA A 178 -22.29 -0.30 -10.92
C ALA A 178 -22.17 -0.90 -9.52
N ARG A 179 -21.33 -1.92 -9.35
CA ARG A 179 -21.15 -2.67 -8.10
C ARG A 179 -19.76 -2.46 -7.49
N LEU A 180 -18.94 -1.63 -8.12
CA LEU A 180 -17.62 -1.25 -7.65
C LEU A 180 -17.75 -0.42 -6.38
N ALA A 181 -16.91 -0.72 -5.39
CA ALA A 181 -16.90 -0.03 -4.12
C ALA A 181 -16.54 1.46 -4.23
N PRO A 182 -17.11 2.33 -3.38
CA PRO A 182 -16.64 3.70 -3.24
C PRO A 182 -15.15 3.74 -2.88
N GLY A 183 -14.38 4.60 -3.55
CA GLY A 183 -12.95 4.75 -3.28
C GLY A 183 -12.04 3.75 -4.01
N LEU A 184 -12.60 2.76 -4.72
CA LEU A 184 -11.85 1.93 -5.67
C LEU A 184 -12.07 2.42 -7.10
N VAL A 185 -11.12 2.12 -7.99
CA VAL A 185 -11.22 2.40 -9.42
C VAL A 185 -11.06 1.12 -10.24
N ALA A 186 -11.82 0.99 -11.33
CA ALA A 186 -11.66 -0.09 -12.29
C ALA A 186 -10.42 0.15 -13.17
N SER A 187 -9.38 -0.64 -12.98
CA SER A 187 -8.10 -0.53 -13.70
C SER A 187 -7.97 -1.47 -14.89
N GLY A 188 -8.83 -2.49 -14.97
CA GLY A 188 -8.93 -3.41 -16.11
C GLY A 188 -10.37 -3.82 -16.34
N ILE A 189 -10.83 -3.82 -17.59
CA ILE A 189 -12.23 -4.13 -17.96
C ILE A 189 -12.25 -5.02 -19.20
N THR A 190 -13.21 -5.95 -19.27
CA THR A 190 -13.54 -6.66 -20.51
C THR A 190 -15.02 -6.56 -20.83
N SER A 191 -15.34 -6.69 -22.12
CA SER A 191 -16.71 -6.88 -22.60
C SER A 191 -16.83 -8.13 -23.49
N GLU A 192 -15.75 -8.93 -23.57
CA GLU A 192 -15.82 -10.25 -24.22
C GLU A 192 -16.77 -11.15 -23.41
N GLY A 193 -17.66 -11.89 -24.08
CA GLY A 193 -18.78 -12.57 -23.40
C GLY A 193 -20.05 -11.71 -23.29
N GLY A 194 -20.08 -10.53 -23.93
CA GLY A 194 -21.29 -9.73 -24.12
C GLY A 194 -21.78 -9.00 -22.85
N PHE A 195 -20.98 -9.01 -21.79
CA PHE A 195 -21.27 -8.37 -20.51
C PHE A 195 -20.02 -7.65 -20.01
N GLU A 196 -20.18 -6.42 -19.51
CA GLU A 196 -19.04 -5.67 -18.98
C GLU A 196 -18.62 -6.22 -17.62
N VAL A 197 -17.38 -6.68 -17.51
CA VAL A 197 -16.77 -7.20 -16.29
C VAL A 197 -15.56 -6.35 -15.94
N VAL A 198 -15.48 -5.93 -14.67
CA VAL A 198 -14.28 -5.33 -14.11
C VAL A 198 -13.32 -6.45 -13.73
N GLU A 199 -12.17 -6.48 -14.38
CA GLU A 199 -11.14 -7.52 -14.28
C GLU A 199 -9.97 -7.09 -13.40
N ALA A 200 -9.84 -5.80 -13.09
CA ALA A 200 -8.94 -5.31 -12.07
C ALA A 200 -9.48 -4.07 -11.38
N ILE A 201 -9.23 -3.98 -10.08
CA ILE A 201 -9.57 -2.85 -9.22
C ILE A 201 -8.34 -2.39 -8.44
N GLU A 202 -8.23 -1.11 -8.14
CA GLU A 202 -7.17 -0.60 -7.28
C GLU A 202 -7.66 0.54 -6.39
N ALA A 203 -6.99 0.74 -5.25
CA ALA A 203 -7.22 1.90 -4.38
C ALA A 203 -6.19 2.99 -4.74
N PRO A 204 -6.61 4.10 -5.38
CA PRO A 204 -5.68 5.08 -5.97
C PRO A 204 -4.86 5.88 -4.95
N HIS A 205 -5.28 5.90 -3.68
CA HIS A 205 -4.58 6.60 -2.59
C HIS A 205 -3.78 5.67 -1.68
N HIS A 206 -3.73 4.38 -2.00
CA HIS A 206 -3.01 3.39 -1.22
C HIS A 206 -1.62 3.11 -1.82
N PRO A 207 -0.55 2.89 -1.02
CA PRO A 207 0.80 2.64 -1.53
C PRO A 207 0.87 1.51 -2.56
N PHE A 208 0.16 0.41 -2.28
CA PHE A 208 -0.07 -0.68 -3.24
C PHE A 208 -1.29 -1.50 -2.83
N ALA A 209 -2.43 -1.32 -3.48
CA ALA A 209 -3.60 -2.19 -3.30
C ALA A 209 -4.21 -2.47 -4.66
N LEU A 210 -4.02 -3.69 -5.15
CA LEU A 210 -4.41 -4.12 -6.49
C LEU A 210 -5.14 -5.44 -6.41
N GLY A 211 -6.37 -5.47 -6.90
CA GLY A 211 -7.15 -6.68 -7.10
C GLY A 211 -7.23 -7.02 -8.59
N VAL A 212 -7.06 -8.29 -8.93
CA VAL A 212 -7.19 -8.81 -10.31
C VAL A 212 -8.11 -10.03 -10.32
N GLN A 213 -8.98 -10.15 -11.31
CA GLN A 213 -9.98 -11.21 -11.39
C GLN A 213 -9.42 -12.50 -12.02
N TRP A 214 -8.41 -12.37 -12.87
CA TRP A 214 -7.67 -13.50 -13.44
C TRP A 214 -6.70 -14.12 -12.44
N HIS A 215 -6.00 -15.17 -12.88
CA HIS A 215 -5.10 -15.96 -12.05
C HIS A 215 -3.64 -15.81 -12.50
N PRO A 216 -2.95 -14.70 -12.14
CA PRO A 216 -1.56 -14.45 -12.51
C PRO A 216 -0.59 -15.44 -11.87
N GLU A 217 -0.97 -16.13 -10.80
CA GLU A 217 -0.14 -17.10 -10.12
C GLU A 217 0.13 -18.35 -10.96
N ARG A 218 -0.83 -18.71 -11.83
CA ARG A 218 -0.80 -19.99 -12.54
C ARG A 218 0.38 -20.10 -13.51
N PRO A 219 0.99 -21.29 -13.66
CA PRO A 219 2.11 -21.50 -14.59
C PRO A 219 1.81 -21.13 -16.04
N GLU A 220 0.57 -21.36 -16.50
CA GLU A 220 0.12 -21.05 -17.86
C GLU A 220 0.30 -19.57 -18.25
N MET A 221 0.17 -18.64 -17.29
CA MET A 221 0.37 -17.21 -17.51
C MET A 221 1.85 -16.85 -17.72
N ALA A 222 2.77 -17.66 -17.20
CA ALA A 222 4.22 -17.51 -17.40
C ALA A 222 4.80 -18.55 -18.36
N ALA A 223 4.00 -19.23 -19.17
CA ALA A 223 4.51 -20.08 -20.23
C ALA A 223 4.58 -19.35 -21.59
N SER A 224 3.89 -18.21 -21.73
CA SER A 224 3.66 -17.56 -23.03
C SER A 224 4.29 -16.17 -23.10
N PRO A 225 5.32 -15.92 -23.95
CA PRO A 225 6.09 -14.66 -24.08
C PRO A 225 5.27 -13.36 -24.03
N GLY A 226 4.04 -13.34 -24.57
CA GLY A 226 3.14 -12.18 -24.55
C GLY A 226 2.22 -12.03 -23.32
N LEU A 227 2.18 -13.02 -22.42
CA LEU A 227 1.38 -13.06 -21.19
C LEU A 227 2.23 -12.81 -19.92
N HIS A 228 3.55 -13.04 -19.99
CA HIS A 228 4.48 -12.92 -18.85
C HIS A 228 4.51 -11.53 -18.23
N ALA A 229 4.39 -10.49 -19.06
CA ALA A 229 4.51 -9.10 -18.60
C ALA A 229 3.42 -8.73 -17.59
N GLY A 230 2.27 -9.42 -17.61
CA GLY A 230 1.23 -9.24 -16.59
C GLY A 230 1.50 -10.05 -15.33
N SER A 231 1.84 -11.34 -15.46
CA SER A 231 1.97 -12.24 -14.30
C SER A 231 3.16 -11.90 -13.40
N ASN A 232 4.40 -11.88 -13.92
CA ASN A 232 5.59 -11.65 -13.08
C ASN A 232 5.65 -10.20 -12.57
N ALA A 233 5.34 -9.23 -13.42
CA ALA A 233 5.44 -7.82 -13.07
C ALA A 233 4.51 -7.44 -11.91
N LEU A 234 3.35 -8.08 -11.78
CA LEU A 234 2.45 -7.86 -10.64
C LEU A 234 3.09 -8.26 -9.31
N PHE A 235 3.66 -9.47 -9.25
CA PHE A 235 4.34 -9.93 -8.04
C PHE A 235 5.62 -9.13 -7.77
N GLU A 236 6.41 -8.80 -8.79
CA GLU A 236 7.60 -7.95 -8.63
C GLU A 236 7.25 -6.56 -8.10
N ALA A 237 6.21 -5.92 -8.65
CA ALA A 237 5.75 -4.61 -8.20
C ALA A 237 5.16 -4.66 -6.78
N PHE A 238 4.41 -5.72 -6.46
CA PHE A 238 3.89 -5.97 -5.12
C PHE A 238 5.04 -6.14 -4.10
N LEU A 239 6.03 -6.97 -4.42
CA LEU A 239 7.20 -7.18 -3.56
C LEU A 239 8.05 -5.91 -3.42
N HIS A 240 8.19 -5.14 -4.50
CA HIS A 240 8.81 -3.82 -4.45
C HIS A 240 8.08 -2.90 -3.47
N ALA A 241 6.74 -2.87 -3.48
CA ALA A 241 5.97 -2.09 -2.51
C ALA A 241 6.13 -2.60 -1.08
N CYS A 242 6.15 -3.93 -0.87
CA CYS A 242 6.42 -4.54 0.43
C CYS A 242 7.79 -4.14 0.99
N THR A 243 8.78 -3.98 0.12
CA THR A 243 10.15 -3.60 0.52
C THR A 243 10.34 -2.09 0.63
N ALA A 244 9.62 -1.29 -0.16
CA ALA A 244 9.60 0.17 -0.02
C ALA A 244 8.98 0.59 1.33
N GLY A 245 8.02 -0.20 1.84
CA GLY A 245 7.42 -0.05 3.16
C GLY A 245 8.32 -0.45 4.34
N ARG A 246 9.44 -1.16 4.12
CA ARG A 246 10.35 -1.67 5.18
C ARG A 246 11.15 -0.64 5.95
N ALA A 247 10.81 0.63 5.85
CA ALA A 247 11.27 1.60 6.83
C ALA A 247 10.19 1.96 7.85
N THR A 248 9.21 1.09 8.11
CA THR A 248 8.77 0.86 9.50
C THR A 248 9.90 0.15 10.25
N PRO A 249 10.61 0.83 11.16
CA PRO A 249 11.68 0.20 11.91
C PRO A 249 11.12 -0.93 12.78
N ASP A 250 11.91 -1.95 13.14
CA ASP A 250 11.46 -3.01 14.07
C ASP A 250 11.47 -2.56 15.55
N SER A 251 11.90 -1.32 15.81
CA SER A 251 12.07 -0.75 17.14
C SER A 251 11.82 0.76 17.11
N PRO A 252 11.51 1.41 18.25
CA PRO A 252 11.40 2.86 18.30
C PRO A 252 12.65 3.53 17.75
N PHE A 253 12.47 4.59 16.97
CA PHE A 253 13.55 5.28 16.28
C PHE A 253 13.61 6.75 16.66
N LEU A 254 14.79 7.33 16.55
CA LEU A 254 14.97 8.75 16.78
C LEU A 254 14.66 9.53 15.50
N TYR A 255 13.87 10.59 15.63
CA TYR A 255 13.48 11.50 14.57
C TYR A 255 13.87 12.92 14.94
N PHE A 256 14.66 13.58 14.10
CA PHE A 256 14.97 15.00 14.20
C PHE A 256 13.96 15.80 13.38
N GLY A 257 13.01 16.43 14.07
CA GLY A 257 12.02 17.32 13.47
C GLY A 257 12.52 18.76 13.46
N TYR A 258 12.42 19.41 12.31
CA TYR A 258 12.62 20.85 12.15
C TYR A 258 11.36 21.47 11.52
N GLY A 259 11.28 22.79 11.45
CA GLY A 259 10.10 23.46 10.89
C GLY A 259 8.83 23.20 11.73
N SER A 260 7.73 22.77 11.08
CA SER A 260 6.46 22.51 11.76
C SER A 260 6.48 21.27 12.65
N SER A 261 7.40 20.33 12.45
CA SER A 261 7.51 19.10 13.26
C SER A 261 8.17 19.34 14.62
N MET A 262 8.59 20.58 14.90
CA MET A 262 8.95 21.04 16.25
C MET A 262 7.72 21.38 17.11
N ASP A 263 6.57 21.61 16.49
CA ASP A 263 5.33 21.90 17.20
C ASP A 263 4.70 20.60 17.71
N ALA A 264 4.61 20.45 19.04
CA ALA A 264 4.16 19.22 19.66
C ALA A 264 2.69 18.88 19.36
N ASP A 265 1.82 19.88 19.17
CA ASP A 265 0.41 19.63 18.82
C ASP A 265 0.30 19.10 17.41
N ARG A 266 1.10 19.63 16.48
CA ARG A 266 1.19 19.08 15.13
C ARG A 266 1.83 17.70 15.10
N MET A 267 2.90 17.48 15.86
CA MET A 267 3.54 16.17 15.93
C MET A 267 2.57 15.10 16.43
N ARG A 268 1.76 15.41 17.46
CA ARG A 268 0.72 14.50 17.98
C ARG A 268 -0.41 14.19 17.00
N GLN A 269 -0.69 15.06 16.02
CA GLN A 269 -1.67 14.77 14.98
C GLN A 269 -1.19 13.69 14.00
N THR A 270 0.13 13.55 13.85
CA THR A 270 0.77 12.60 12.93
C THR A 270 1.23 11.34 13.65
N ALA A 271 1.83 11.51 14.82
CA ALA A 271 2.49 10.48 15.61
C ALA A 271 2.11 10.70 17.10
N PRO A 272 0.88 10.31 17.52
CA PRO A 272 0.34 10.62 18.84
C PRO A 272 1.16 10.06 20.01
N HIS A 273 1.91 8.98 19.79
CA HIS A 273 2.74 8.33 20.80
C HIS A 273 4.23 8.73 20.71
N ALA A 274 4.61 9.61 19.77
CA ALA A 274 5.96 10.16 19.71
C ALA A 274 6.29 10.98 20.96
N ARG A 275 7.47 10.72 21.54
CA ARG A 275 7.92 11.35 22.79
C ARG A 275 9.04 12.34 22.53
N LEU A 276 8.86 13.59 22.93
CA LEU A 276 9.91 14.60 22.84
C LEU A 276 11.07 14.22 23.78
N ILE A 277 12.28 14.12 23.24
CA ILE A 277 13.51 13.91 24.00
C ILE A 277 14.12 15.26 24.41
N GLY A 278 14.13 16.24 23.50
CA GLY A 278 14.65 17.58 23.78
C GLY A 278 15.17 18.29 22.53
N PRO A 279 15.85 19.44 22.68
CA PRO A 279 16.49 20.13 21.57
C PRO A 279 17.70 19.34 21.07
N ALA A 280 18.00 19.45 19.77
CA ALA A 280 19.23 18.96 19.18
C ALA A 280 19.69 19.87 18.04
N ARG A 281 20.96 19.77 17.67
CA ARG A 281 21.61 20.62 16.68
C ARG A 281 22.18 19.79 15.54
N LEU A 282 21.84 20.15 14.31
CA LEU A 282 22.37 19.57 13.08
C LEU A 282 23.44 20.49 12.50
N ASP A 283 24.70 20.05 12.52
CA ASP A 283 25.84 20.76 11.94
C ASP A 283 25.88 20.68 10.42
N GLY A 284 26.46 21.70 9.77
CA GLY A 284 26.75 21.72 8.33
C GLY A 284 25.50 21.83 7.45
N HIS A 285 24.41 22.36 8.03
CA HIS A 285 23.14 22.55 7.35
C HIS A 285 22.56 23.93 7.69
N SER A 286 21.79 24.49 6.76
CA SER A 286 21.02 25.71 6.96
C SER A 286 19.53 25.46 6.79
N LEU A 287 18.72 26.21 7.52
CA LEU A 287 17.26 26.17 7.41
C LEU A 287 16.83 27.01 6.20
N ALA A 288 16.16 26.38 5.24
CA ALA A 288 15.63 27.02 4.04
C ALA A 288 14.10 26.88 3.98
N PHE A 289 13.48 27.59 3.01
CA PHE A 289 12.06 27.46 2.70
C PHE A 289 11.90 27.17 1.20
N SER A 290 12.12 25.92 0.81
CA SER A 290 12.42 25.54 -0.58
C SER A 290 11.30 24.78 -1.29
N ILE A 291 10.14 24.60 -0.65
CA ILE A 291 8.95 24.01 -1.27
C ILE A 291 7.69 24.76 -0.84
N GLU A 292 6.76 24.99 -1.77
CA GLU A 292 5.53 25.74 -1.49
C GLU A 292 4.41 24.82 -0.97
N SER A 293 3.82 25.18 0.17
CA SER A 293 2.56 24.59 0.61
C SER A 293 1.38 25.45 0.14
N LYS A 294 0.64 24.96 -0.86
CA LYS A 294 -0.49 25.70 -1.46
C LYS A 294 -1.80 25.59 -0.69
N ASN A 295 -1.97 24.53 0.10
CA ASN A 295 -3.25 24.21 0.72
C ASN A 295 -3.29 24.47 2.23
N THR A 296 -2.14 24.43 2.90
CA THR A 296 -2.06 24.52 4.37
C THR A 296 -1.43 25.82 4.83
N TRP A 297 -0.27 26.16 4.27
CA TRP A 297 0.51 27.29 4.77
C TRP A 297 0.50 28.51 3.85
N HIS A 298 0.14 28.34 2.58
CA HIS A 298 0.15 29.38 1.55
C HIS A 298 1.48 30.15 1.51
N GLY A 299 2.59 29.40 1.40
CA GLY A 299 3.94 29.94 1.38
C GLY A 299 5.01 28.84 1.43
N GLY A 300 6.28 29.25 1.47
CA GLY A 300 7.41 28.32 1.59
C GLY A 300 7.43 27.60 2.93
N VAL A 301 7.68 26.30 2.90
CA VAL A 301 7.84 25.46 4.10
C VAL A 301 9.27 24.97 4.26
N ALA A 302 9.61 24.60 5.49
CA ALA A 302 10.97 24.37 5.94
C ALA A 302 11.66 23.22 5.19
N ASP A 303 12.95 23.39 4.94
CA ASP A 303 13.88 22.41 4.40
C ASP A 303 15.25 22.54 5.06
N ILE A 304 16.06 21.48 5.00
CA ILE A 304 17.46 21.50 5.43
C ILE A 304 18.36 21.35 4.22
N LEU A 305 19.20 22.35 3.97
CA LEU A 305 20.15 22.34 2.86
C LEU A 305 21.56 22.21 3.40
N HIS A 306 22.44 21.52 2.65
CA HIS A 306 23.85 21.42 3.04
C HIS A 306 24.51 22.80 2.97
N ALA A 307 25.09 23.24 4.09
CA ALA A 307 25.73 24.53 4.23
C ALA A 307 26.88 24.39 5.26
N PRO A 308 28.12 24.12 4.79
CA PRO A 308 29.27 24.00 5.69
C PRO A 308 29.45 25.27 6.54
N GLY A 309 29.51 25.10 7.87
CA GLY A 309 29.67 26.20 8.82
C GLY A 309 28.36 26.71 9.44
N ASP A 310 27.21 26.34 8.89
CA ASP A 310 25.90 26.65 9.47
C ASP A 310 25.37 25.52 10.35
N GLU A 311 24.34 25.83 11.12
CA GLU A 311 23.65 24.87 11.97
C GLU A 311 22.12 25.05 11.95
N VAL A 312 21.41 23.93 12.12
CA VAL A 312 19.96 23.91 12.31
C VAL A 312 19.62 23.34 13.67
N TRP A 313 18.86 24.07 14.46
CA TRP A 313 18.31 23.56 15.71
C TRP A 313 16.90 23.01 15.49
N GLY A 314 16.60 21.91 16.17
CA GLY A 314 15.33 21.21 16.03
C GLY A 314 14.97 20.37 17.25
N ALA A 315 13.89 19.62 17.11
CA ALA A 315 13.35 18.73 18.13
C ALA A 315 13.79 17.29 17.87
N LEU A 316 14.36 16.64 18.88
CA LEU A 316 14.63 15.22 18.84
C LEU A 316 13.46 14.46 19.47
N TRP A 317 12.85 13.57 18.71
CA TRP A 317 11.72 12.73 19.09
C TRP A 317 12.13 11.27 19.14
N LEU A 318 11.53 10.50 20.04
CA LEU A 318 11.51 9.05 19.99
C LEU A 318 10.14 8.62 19.45
N VAL A 319 10.12 8.01 18.27
CA VAL A 319 8.90 7.66 17.53
C VAL A 319 8.72 6.14 17.55
N PRO A 320 7.55 5.63 17.95
CA PRO A 320 7.24 4.21 17.87
C PRO A 320 7.28 3.68 16.42
N PRO A 321 7.68 2.43 16.21
CA PRO A 321 7.85 1.87 14.88
C PRO A 321 6.56 1.89 14.04
N GLU A 322 5.41 1.68 14.67
CA GLU A 322 4.08 1.69 14.06
C GLU A 322 3.67 3.06 13.49
N GLU A 323 4.22 4.17 14.01
CA GLU A 323 3.91 5.53 13.55
C GLU A 323 4.80 6.00 12.40
N SER A 324 5.78 5.17 12.00
CA SER A 324 6.73 5.50 10.92
C SER A 324 6.04 5.76 9.57
N HIS A 325 4.99 5.00 9.26
CA HIS A 325 4.25 5.17 8.00
C HIS A 325 3.43 6.47 8.01
N ALA A 326 2.73 6.77 9.10
CA ALA A 326 1.96 8.00 9.25
C ALA A 326 2.86 9.25 9.14
N LEU A 327 4.07 9.17 9.69
CA LEU A 327 5.07 10.23 9.56
C LEU A 327 5.50 10.46 8.10
N ASP A 328 5.76 9.39 7.36
CA ASP A 328 6.09 9.49 5.93
C ASP A 328 4.96 10.04 5.08
N GLU A 329 3.72 9.65 5.36
CA GLU A 329 2.54 10.13 4.67
C GLU A 329 2.34 11.63 4.90
N HIS A 330 2.49 12.08 6.15
CA HIS A 330 2.42 13.49 6.52
C HIS A 330 3.45 14.35 5.78
N GLU A 331 4.69 13.88 5.74
CA GLU A 331 5.79 14.57 5.05
C GLU A 331 5.67 14.44 3.52
N GLY A 332 4.71 13.68 3.01
CA GLY A 332 4.45 13.53 1.58
C GLY A 332 5.52 12.72 0.86
N VAL A 333 6.13 11.74 1.54
CA VAL A 333 7.10 10.79 0.97
C VAL A 333 6.49 9.95 -0.14
N PHE A 334 5.20 9.62 -0.03
CA PHE A 334 4.47 8.79 -0.97
C PHE A 334 3.70 9.58 -2.04
N ARG A 335 3.86 10.91 -2.10
CA ARG A 335 3.23 11.73 -3.15
C ARG A 335 3.90 11.50 -4.50
N ASP A 336 3.19 11.83 -5.58
CA ASP A 336 3.74 11.84 -6.94
C ASP A 336 3.62 13.24 -7.56
N PRO A 337 4.73 14.02 -7.68
CA PRO A 337 6.07 13.68 -7.20
C PRO A 337 6.19 13.77 -5.65
N PRO A 338 7.15 13.06 -5.03
CA PRO A 338 7.35 13.10 -3.58
C PRO A 338 7.83 14.47 -3.13
N ALA A 339 7.25 14.97 -2.02
CA ALA A 339 7.61 16.28 -1.48
C ALA A 339 8.96 16.22 -0.73
N TYR A 340 9.08 15.24 0.16
CA TYR A 340 10.27 14.98 0.96
C TYR A 340 10.76 13.54 0.78
N ARG A 341 12.05 13.31 1.03
CA ARG A 341 12.65 11.99 1.18
C ARG A 341 13.17 11.79 2.59
N ARG A 342 13.19 10.54 3.06
CA ARG A 342 13.90 10.17 4.29
C ARG A 342 15.40 10.41 4.13
N VAL A 343 16.02 10.98 5.14
CA VAL A 343 17.48 11.08 5.28
C VAL A 343 17.90 10.63 6.67
N THR A 344 19.12 10.11 6.78
CA THR A 344 19.75 9.86 8.09
C THR A 344 20.71 11.00 8.35
N VAL A 345 20.50 11.69 9.47
CA VAL A 345 21.36 12.79 9.92
C VAL A 345 21.98 12.43 11.26
N GLU A 346 23.05 13.12 11.61
CA GLU A 346 23.66 13.04 12.92
C GLU A 346 23.53 14.39 13.60
N VAL A 347 22.94 14.39 14.78
CA VAL A 347 22.66 15.61 15.55
C VAL A 347 23.40 15.56 16.88
N THR A 348 23.72 16.74 17.41
CA THR A 348 24.38 16.92 18.70
C THR A 348 23.36 17.39 19.73
N THR A 349 23.22 16.68 20.85
CA THR A 349 22.37 17.11 21.98
C THR A 349 23.05 18.25 22.77
N PRO A 350 22.33 18.98 23.63
CA PRO A 350 22.96 19.97 24.53
C PRO A 350 24.02 19.38 25.47
N ALA A 351 23.95 18.07 25.76
CA ALA A 351 24.95 17.37 26.55
C ALA A 351 26.22 17.03 25.75
N GLY A 352 26.22 17.26 24.43
CA GLY A 352 27.34 16.96 23.53
C GLY A 352 27.28 15.57 22.89
N ASP A 353 26.23 14.79 23.13
CA ASP A 353 26.07 13.45 22.55
C ASP A 353 25.76 13.55 21.05
N ARG A 354 26.49 12.78 20.24
CA ARG A 354 26.20 12.64 18.80
C ARG A 354 25.27 11.48 18.57
N VAL A 355 24.14 11.76 17.95
CA VAL A 355 23.03 10.80 17.81
C VAL A 355 22.61 10.73 16.35
N ARG A 356 22.63 9.51 15.79
CA ARG A 356 22.08 9.24 14.46
C ARG A 356 20.56 9.10 14.55
N CYS A 357 19.86 9.82 13.70
CA CYS A 357 18.40 9.87 13.67
C CYS A 357 17.88 10.07 12.24
N ARG A 358 16.61 9.74 12.04
CA ARG A 358 15.89 10.06 10.80
C ARG A 358 15.57 11.55 10.75
N SER A 359 15.61 12.13 9.57
CA SER A 359 15.00 13.41 9.25
C SER A 359 14.38 13.33 7.83
N TYR A 360 13.77 14.41 7.38
CA TYR A 360 13.25 14.53 6.02
C TYR A 360 14.00 15.66 5.30
N GLN A 361 14.06 15.60 3.97
CA GLN A 361 14.67 16.65 3.14
C GLN A 361 13.88 16.79 1.86
N VAL A 362 13.69 18.01 1.36
CA VAL A 362 12.94 18.24 0.12
C VAL A 362 13.62 17.54 -1.05
N VAL A 363 12.83 16.86 -1.89
CA VAL A 363 13.36 16.08 -3.03
C VAL A 363 13.89 17.01 -4.12
N ALA A 364 13.11 18.02 -4.49
CA ALA A 364 13.42 19.00 -5.53
C ALA A 364 13.21 20.43 -5.00
N PRO A 365 14.21 21.01 -4.30
CA PRO A 365 14.14 22.38 -3.79
C PRO A 365 13.93 23.41 -4.92
N ASP A 366 12.94 24.29 -4.79
CA ASP A 366 12.73 25.42 -5.70
C ASP A 366 13.19 26.74 -5.03
N PRO A 367 14.27 27.38 -5.53
CA PRO A 367 14.76 28.65 -4.98
C PRO A 367 13.81 29.84 -5.21
N ARG A 368 12.77 29.69 -6.04
CA ARG A 368 11.75 30.72 -6.31
C ARG A 368 10.54 30.61 -5.37
N THR A 369 10.57 29.67 -4.43
CA THR A 369 9.51 29.48 -3.45
C THR A 369 9.24 30.80 -2.70
N PRO A 370 7.97 31.21 -2.52
CA PRO A 370 7.65 32.41 -1.76
C PRO A 370 8.13 32.27 -0.30
N PRO A 371 8.36 33.39 0.40
CA PRO A 371 8.73 33.34 1.81
C PRO A 371 7.65 32.62 2.64
N PRO A 372 8.02 32.06 3.81
CA PRO A 372 7.06 31.42 4.69
C PRO A 372 5.96 32.38 5.12
N SER A 373 4.72 31.90 5.18
CA SER A 373 3.60 32.72 5.65
C SER A 373 3.76 33.06 7.14
N LYS A 374 3.05 34.10 7.61
CA LYS A 374 3.07 34.48 9.02
C LYS A 374 2.64 33.31 9.93
N ALA A 375 1.58 32.59 9.55
CA ALA A 375 1.07 31.45 10.32
C ALA A 375 2.10 30.31 10.44
N PHE A 376 2.87 30.07 9.37
CA PHE A 376 3.95 29.07 9.40
C PHE A 376 5.09 29.54 10.32
N ARG A 377 5.53 30.79 10.19
CA ARG A 377 6.57 31.36 11.07
C ARG A 377 6.18 31.33 12.54
N ASP A 378 4.94 31.70 12.87
CA ASP A 378 4.43 31.67 14.24
C ASP A 378 4.45 30.23 14.81
N THR A 379 4.21 29.23 13.95
CA THR A 379 4.30 27.81 14.32
C THR A 379 5.75 27.38 14.58
N LEU A 380 6.70 27.80 13.73
CA LEU A 380 8.13 27.52 13.94
C LEU A 380 8.62 28.12 15.27
N VAL A 381 8.29 29.38 15.54
CA VAL A 381 8.69 30.07 16.78
C VAL A 381 8.06 29.42 18.00
N ARG A 382 6.78 29.02 17.93
CA ARG A 382 6.10 28.30 19.02
C ARG A 382 6.75 26.95 19.30
N GLY A 383 7.01 26.16 18.25
CA GLY A 383 7.71 24.88 18.35
C GLY A 383 9.09 25.05 18.96
N ALA A 384 9.89 25.98 18.45
CA ALA A 384 11.23 26.28 18.94
C ALA A 384 11.27 26.64 20.44
N ARG A 385 10.31 27.46 20.90
CA ARG A 385 10.18 27.81 22.32
C ARG A 385 9.76 26.63 23.18
N THR A 386 8.84 25.80 22.68
CA THR A 386 8.34 24.61 23.40
C THR A 386 9.42 23.56 23.58
N VAL A 387 10.26 23.37 22.55
CA VAL A 387 11.38 22.43 22.55
C VAL A 387 12.54 22.94 23.42
N GLY A 388 12.64 24.26 23.62
CA GLY A 388 13.72 24.88 24.39
C GLY A 388 14.98 25.15 23.55
N LEU A 389 14.82 25.59 22.31
CA LEU A 389 15.96 25.99 21.47
C LEU A 389 16.66 27.25 22.02
N PRO A 390 17.95 27.48 21.70
CA PRO A 390 18.68 28.67 22.16
C PRO A 390 17.97 29.98 21.77
N ALA A 391 17.86 30.93 22.70
CA ALA A 391 17.16 32.19 22.47
C ALA A 391 17.73 32.99 21.28
N SER A 392 19.05 32.90 21.05
CA SER A 392 19.72 33.52 19.91
C SER A 392 19.35 32.91 18.56
N TYR A 393 18.88 31.65 18.53
CA TYR A 393 18.40 30.98 17.33
C TYR A 393 16.92 31.28 17.04
N VAL A 394 16.14 31.56 18.09
CA VAL A 394 14.70 31.85 17.99
C VAL A 394 14.42 33.31 17.65
N ALA A 395 15.30 34.22 18.05
CA ALA A 395 15.23 35.66 17.75
C ALA A 395 15.41 35.92 16.25
#